data_AF-A0A6N9UTB6-F1
#
_entry.id   AF-A0A6N9UTB6-F1
#
_cell.length_a   1.000
_cell.length_b   1.000
_cell.length_c   1.000
_cell.angle_alpha   90.00
_cell.angle_beta   90.00
_cell.angle_gamma   90.00
#
_symmetry.space_group_name_H-M   'P 1'
#
loop_
_entity.id
_entity.type
_entity.pdbx_description
1 polymer ?
#
loop_
_entity_poly.entity_id
_entity_poly.type
_entity_poly.pdbx_seq_one_letter_code
_entity_poly.pdbx_strand_id
1 'polypeptide(L)'
;GDSTAAGQGVHRAGQTPGALLASGLAAVAERPVRLGSVALPGACSDDLDRQVTLALADPDRVPDICVIMIGANDVTHRMPATRSVRHLSGAVRRLRTAGAEVVVGTCPDLGTIERVRQPLRWLARRASRQLAAAQTIGAVEQGGRTVSLGDLLGPEFAQNPRELFGPDNYHPSAEGYATAAMAVLPSVCAALGLWPAEEEHPDALRREGFLPVARAAAEAASEAGTEVAAAMPTGPRGAWALLKRRRRRRVSEAEPSSPSGV
;
A
#
# COMPACT_ATOMS: atom_id res chain seq x y z
N GLY A 1 -3.88 -10.71 -2.37
CA GLY A 1 -3.59 -10.34 -0.98
C GLY A 1 -4.52 -11.07 -0.03
N ASP A 2 -4.76 -10.46 1.13
CA ASP A 2 -5.63 -10.97 2.19
C ASP A 2 -7.05 -10.36 2.15
N SER A 3 -7.75 -10.33 3.28
CA SER A 3 -9.09 -9.75 3.41
C SER A 3 -9.14 -8.26 3.10
N THR A 4 -8.05 -7.53 3.34
CA THR A 4 -7.93 -6.11 2.99
C THR A 4 -7.97 -5.96 1.48
N ALA A 5 -7.18 -6.75 0.75
CA ALA A 5 -7.19 -6.74 -0.72
C ALA A 5 -8.54 -7.18 -1.30
N ALA A 6 -9.24 -8.08 -0.61
CA ALA A 6 -10.57 -8.56 -1.02
C ALA A 6 -11.69 -7.52 -0.80
N GLY A 7 -11.46 -6.47 -0.01
CA GLY A 7 -12.50 -5.52 0.37
C GLY A 7 -13.46 -6.09 1.42
N GLN A 8 -12.97 -6.94 2.33
CA GLN A 8 -13.79 -7.48 3.42
C GLN A 8 -14.39 -6.34 4.25
N GLY A 9 -15.69 -6.41 4.52
CA GLY A 9 -16.41 -5.42 5.33
C GLY A 9 -17.20 -4.38 4.54
N VAL A 10 -17.01 -4.26 3.22
CA VAL A 10 -17.89 -3.45 2.37
C VAL A 10 -19.00 -4.28 1.72
N HIS A 11 -20.13 -3.65 1.43
CA HIS A 11 -21.31 -4.32 0.89
C HIS A 11 -21.56 -4.02 -0.60
N ARG A 12 -20.81 -3.10 -1.20
CA ARG A 12 -20.92 -2.75 -2.63
C ARG A 12 -19.60 -3.00 -3.33
N ALA A 13 -19.65 -3.62 -4.51
CA ALA A 13 -18.46 -3.92 -5.31
C ALA A 13 -17.59 -2.67 -5.58
N GLY A 14 -18.23 -1.52 -5.85
CA GLY A 14 -17.55 -0.24 -6.09
C GLY A 14 -16.81 0.35 -4.88
N GLN A 15 -17.00 -0.20 -3.68
CA GLN A 15 -16.31 0.23 -2.45
C GLN A 15 -15.09 -0.65 -2.14
N THR A 16 -14.85 -1.71 -2.91
CA THR A 16 -13.66 -2.54 -2.74
C THR A 16 -12.41 -1.76 -3.17
N PRO A 17 -11.25 -1.99 -2.53
CA PRO A 17 -10.02 -1.28 -2.89
C PRO A 17 -9.63 -1.51 -4.35
N GLY A 18 -9.86 -2.73 -4.88
CA GLY A 18 -9.65 -3.03 -6.30
C GLY A 18 -10.51 -2.16 -7.22
N ALA A 19 -11.81 -2.00 -6.92
CA ALA A 19 -12.70 -1.17 -7.73
C ALA A 19 -12.35 0.32 -7.65
N LEU A 20 -11.97 0.80 -6.46
CA LEU A 20 -11.54 2.19 -6.25
C LEU A 20 -10.25 2.50 -7.01
N LEU A 21 -9.26 1.62 -6.93
CA LEU A 21 -8.01 1.75 -7.69
C LEU A 21 -8.25 1.69 -9.20
N ALA A 22 -9.06 0.73 -9.67
CA ALA A 22 -9.37 0.61 -11.10
C ALA A 22 -10.12 1.83 -11.63
N SER A 23 -11.07 2.38 -10.87
CA SER A 23 -11.82 3.58 -11.24
C SER A 23 -10.93 4.82 -11.28
N GLY A 24 -10.08 5.01 -10.26
CA GLY A 24 -9.12 6.10 -10.22
C GLY A 24 -8.08 6.01 -11.35
N LEU A 25 -7.57 4.81 -11.61
CA LEU A 25 -6.64 4.57 -12.70
C LEU A 25 -7.30 4.81 -14.07
N ALA A 26 -8.54 4.36 -14.28
CA ALA A 26 -9.27 4.59 -15.52
C ALA A 26 -9.48 6.09 -15.79
N ALA A 27 -9.75 6.87 -14.72
CA ALA A 27 -9.90 8.32 -14.82
C ALA A 27 -8.58 9.01 -15.20
N VAL A 28 -7.45 8.60 -14.60
CA VAL A 28 -6.12 9.18 -14.90
C VAL A 28 -5.61 8.74 -16.28
N ALA A 29 -5.83 7.49 -16.66
CA ALA A 29 -5.33 6.91 -17.90
C ALA A 29 -6.23 7.19 -19.12
N GLU A 30 -7.41 7.79 -18.88
CA GLU A 30 -8.48 8.02 -19.86
C GLU A 30 -8.82 6.78 -20.70
N ARG A 31 -8.77 5.60 -20.08
CA ARG A 31 -9.01 4.31 -20.75
C ARG A 31 -9.66 3.28 -19.83
N PRO A 32 -10.38 2.29 -20.39
CA PRO A 32 -10.97 1.22 -19.58
C PRO A 32 -9.91 0.40 -18.84
N VAL A 33 -10.15 0.12 -17.56
CA VAL A 33 -9.31 -0.77 -16.74
C VAL A 33 -10.05 -2.07 -16.49
N ARG A 34 -9.40 -3.20 -16.80
CA ARG A 34 -9.91 -4.54 -16.50
C ARG A 34 -9.39 -4.99 -15.15
N LEU A 35 -10.27 -5.03 -14.14
CA LEU A 35 -9.93 -5.49 -12.80
C LEU A 35 -10.10 -7.00 -12.65
N GLY A 36 -9.12 -7.66 -12.06
CA GLY A 36 -9.22 -9.03 -11.55
C GLY A 36 -8.73 -9.09 -10.09
N SER A 37 -9.39 -9.90 -9.26
CA SER A 37 -8.96 -10.14 -7.87
C SER A 37 -8.85 -11.64 -7.62
N VAL A 38 -7.70 -12.04 -7.10
CA VAL A 38 -7.40 -13.41 -6.63
C VAL A 38 -7.15 -13.42 -5.12
N ALA A 39 -7.50 -12.33 -4.43
CA ALA A 39 -7.33 -12.19 -2.99
C ALA A 39 -8.22 -13.19 -2.24
N LEU A 40 -7.69 -13.72 -1.14
CA LEU A 40 -8.39 -14.67 -0.30
C LEU A 40 -8.42 -14.14 1.15
N PRO A 41 -9.61 -13.88 1.73
CA PRO A 41 -9.72 -13.55 3.14
C PRO A 41 -9.04 -14.60 4.03
N GLY A 42 -8.23 -14.13 4.99
CA GLY A 42 -7.44 -15.02 5.87
C GLY A 42 -6.12 -15.51 5.28
N ALA A 43 -5.79 -15.20 4.01
CA ALA A 43 -4.50 -15.57 3.43
C ALA A 43 -3.31 -14.96 4.20
N CYS A 44 -2.28 -15.78 4.43
CA CYS A 44 -0.95 -15.34 4.83
C CYS A 44 -0.03 -15.30 3.59
N SER A 45 1.17 -14.75 3.73
CA SER A 45 2.08 -14.59 2.58
C SER A 45 2.46 -15.89 1.86
N ASP A 46 2.34 -17.05 2.49
CA ASP A 46 2.59 -18.34 1.82
C ASP A 46 1.54 -18.71 0.75
N ASP A 47 0.35 -18.12 0.78
CA ASP A 47 -0.68 -18.27 -0.26
C ASP A 47 -0.38 -17.44 -1.53
N LEU A 48 0.59 -16.50 -1.49
CA LEU A 48 0.91 -15.66 -2.65
C LEU A 48 1.33 -16.47 -3.87
N ASP A 49 1.96 -17.63 -3.69
CA ASP A 49 2.39 -18.47 -4.80
C ASP A 49 1.20 -19.00 -5.63
N ARG A 50 0.13 -19.40 -4.95
CA ARG A 50 -1.15 -19.79 -5.56
C ARG A 50 -1.80 -18.59 -6.26
N GLN A 51 -1.83 -17.44 -5.60
CA GLN A 51 -2.44 -16.23 -6.16
C GLN A 51 -1.72 -15.73 -7.43
N VAL A 52 -0.39 -15.72 -7.43
CA VAL A 52 0.40 -15.37 -8.63
C VAL A 52 0.16 -16.36 -9.75
N THR A 53 0.07 -17.65 -9.44
CA THR A 53 -0.25 -18.68 -10.44
C THR A 53 -1.62 -18.46 -11.07
N LEU A 54 -2.62 -18.07 -10.29
CA LEU A 54 -3.95 -17.71 -10.82
C LEU A 54 -3.92 -16.42 -11.64
N ALA A 55 -3.19 -15.41 -11.20
CA ALA A 55 -3.08 -14.13 -11.91
C ALA A 55 -2.35 -14.25 -13.26
N LEU A 56 -1.45 -15.24 -13.39
CA LEU A 56 -0.69 -15.53 -14.60
C LEU A 56 -1.18 -16.79 -15.34
N ALA A 57 -2.38 -17.28 -15.02
CA ALA A 57 -2.91 -18.52 -15.59
C ALA A 57 -3.19 -18.40 -17.11
N ASP A 58 -3.46 -17.18 -17.58
CA ASP A 58 -3.68 -16.86 -19.00
C ASP A 58 -2.43 -16.14 -19.56
N PRO A 59 -1.58 -16.84 -20.35
CA PRO A 59 -0.36 -16.25 -20.90
C PRO A 59 -0.61 -15.07 -21.84
N ASP A 60 -1.77 -15.02 -22.50
CA ASP A 60 -2.13 -13.94 -23.43
C ASP A 60 -2.65 -12.70 -22.69
N ARG A 61 -2.77 -12.78 -21.36
CA ARG A 61 -3.37 -11.74 -20.53
C ARG A 61 -2.58 -11.49 -19.26
N VAL A 62 -1.28 -11.25 -19.41
CA VAL A 62 -0.44 -10.76 -18.32
C VAL A 62 -0.98 -9.41 -17.82
N PRO A 63 -1.17 -9.21 -16.51
CA PRO A 63 -1.60 -7.92 -15.97
C PRO A 63 -0.56 -6.83 -16.21
N ASP A 64 -0.98 -5.63 -16.62
CA ASP A 64 -0.08 -4.47 -16.71
C ASP A 64 0.47 -4.08 -15.32
N ILE A 65 -0.36 -4.24 -14.28
CA ILE A 65 -0.01 -3.92 -12.90
C ILE A 65 -0.71 -4.86 -11.91
N CYS A 66 0.01 -5.25 -10.86
CA CYS A 66 -0.47 -6.03 -9.73
C CYS A 66 -0.32 -5.24 -8.43
N VAL A 67 -1.41 -5.13 -7.66
CA VAL A 67 -1.39 -4.52 -6.33
C VAL A 67 -1.49 -5.62 -5.26
N ILE A 68 -0.52 -5.69 -4.36
CA ILE A 68 -0.46 -6.69 -3.29
C ILE A 68 -0.69 -5.99 -1.95
N MET A 69 -1.73 -6.37 -1.21
CA MET A 69 -1.92 -5.99 0.19
C MET A 69 -1.99 -7.27 1.02
N ILE A 70 -0.97 -7.51 1.85
CA ILE A 70 -0.84 -8.72 2.67
C ILE A 70 0.09 -8.47 3.86
N GLY A 71 -0.17 -9.15 4.98
CA GLY A 71 0.72 -9.16 6.14
C GLY A 71 0.00 -9.05 7.49
N ALA A 72 -1.26 -8.62 7.50
CA ALA A 72 -2.04 -8.55 8.74
C ALA A 72 -2.22 -9.96 9.36
N ASN A 73 -2.49 -10.96 8.52
CA ASN A 73 -2.61 -12.34 8.96
C ASN A 73 -1.25 -12.94 9.36
N ASP A 74 -0.16 -12.57 8.68
CA ASP A 74 1.18 -13.01 9.06
C ASP A 74 1.54 -12.59 10.50
N VAL A 75 1.19 -11.36 10.89
CA VAL A 75 1.38 -10.89 12.28
C VAL A 75 0.44 -11.63 13.23
N THR A 76 -0.84 -11.74 12.89
CA THR A 76 -1.87 -12.41 13.73
C THR A 76 -1.53 -13.88 13.99
N HIS A 77 -1.07 -14.59 12.96
CA HIS A 77 -0.64 -15.99 13.03
C HIS A 77 0.83 -16.18 13.41
N ARG A 78 1.55 -15.08 13.72
CA ARG A 78 2.96 -15.10 14.14
C ARG A 78 3.88 -15.80 13.14
N MET A 79 3.62 -15.65 11.85
CA MET A 79 4.54 -16.10 10.81
C MET A 79 5.88 -15.36 10.97
N PRO A 80 7.04 -16.06 10.92
CA PRO A 80 8.32 -15.39 10.96
C PRO A 80 8.45 -14.37 9.82
N ALA A 81 8.87 -13.14 10.12
CA ALA A 81 8.97 -12.06 9.14
C ALA A 81 9.86 -12.44 7.95
N THR A 82 10.95 -13.18 8.19
CA THR A 82 11.84 -13.68 7.14
C THR A 82 11.12 -14.64 6.18
N ARG A 83 10.22 -15.50 6.68
CA ARG A 83 9.41 -16.40 5.87
C ARG A 83 8.37 -15.61 5.07
N SER A 84 7.67 -14.69 5.73
CA SER A 84 6.68 -13.81 5.10
C SER A 84 7.29 -13.03 3.92
N VAL A 85 8.41 -12.35 4.16
CA VAL A 85 9.11 -11.56 3.14
C VAL A 85 9.66 -12.44 2.02
N ARG A 86 10.17 -13.65 2.32
CA ARG A 86 10.61 -14.58 1.28
C ARG A 86 9.49 -14.93 0.31
N HIS A 87 8.27 -15.19 0.82
CA HIS A 87 7.13 -15.46 -0.04
C HIS A 87 6.71 -14.22 -0.85
N LEU A 88 6.67 -13.04 -0.22
CA LEU A 88 6.39 -11.78 -0.90
C LEU A 88 7.41 -11.48 -2.02
N SER A 89 8.71 -11.52 -1.73
CA SER A 89 9.77 -11.32 -2.72
C SER A 89 9.68 -12.34 -3.86
N GLY A 90 9.33 -13.60 -3.57
CA GLY A 90 9.08 -14.61 -4.59
C GLY A 90 7.93 -14.23 -5.52
N ALA A 91 6.82 -13.75 -4.96
CA ALA A 91 5.66 -13.30 -5.71
C ALA A 91 5.96 -12.06 -6.57
N VAL A 92 6.59 -11.04 -5.99
CA VAL A 92 7.01 -9.83 -6.70
C VAL A 92 7.93 -10.18 -7.87
N ARG A 93 8.95 -11.01 -7.62
CA ARG A 93 9.88 -11.46 -8.67
C ARG A 93 9.13 -12.14 -9.82
N ARG A 94 8.27 -13.11 -9.53
CA ARG A 94 7.51 -13.85 -10.56
C ARG A 94 6.66 -12.91 -11.41
N LEU A 95 5.97 -11.95 -10.80
CA LEU A 95 5.14 -10.96 -11.49
C LEU A 95 5.99 -10.01 -12.35
N ARG A 96 7.09 -9.46 -11.81
CA ARG A 96 8.00 -8.59 -12.56
C ARG A 96 8.65 -9.33 -13.73
N THR A 97 9.05 -10.60 -13.54
CA THR A 97 9.59 -11.44 -14.63
C THR A 97 8.56 -11.70 -15.72
N ALA A 98 7.26 -11.78 -15.38
CA ALA A 98 6.19 -11.90 -16.37
C ALA A 98 5.91 -10.58 -17.13
N GLY A 99 6.42 -9.44 -16.66
CA GLY A 99 6.25 -8.13 -17.27
C GLY A 99 5.24 -7.22 -16.56
N ALA A 100 4.59 -7.69 -15.49
CA ALA A 100 3.66 -6.87 -14.72
C ALA A 100 4.41 -5.86 -13.85
N GLU A 101 3.93 -4.62 -13.73
CA GLU A 101 4.31 -3.72 -12.64
C GLU A 101 3.77 -4.22 -11.29
N VAL A 102 4.48 -3.95 -10.20
CA VAL A 102 4.05 -4.42 -8.87
C VAL A 102 4.11 -3.31 -7.84
N VAL A 103 2.98 -3.06 -7.19
CA VAL A 103 2.86 -2.14 -6.05
C VAL A 103 2.41 -2.91 -4.82
N VAL A 104 3.18 -2.84 -3.74
CA VAL A 104 2.87 -3.51 -2.47
C VAL A 104 2.39 -2.47 -1.46
N GLY A 105 1.13 -2.58 -1.04
CA GLY A 105 0.66 -1.95 0.19
C GLY A 105 1.17 -2.76 1.38
N THR A 106 2.14 -2.21 2.11
CA THR A 106 2.81 -2.96 3.19
C THR A 106 1.89 -3.19 4.39
N CYS A 107 2.31 -4.08 5.30
CA CYS A 107 1.54 -4.46 6.48
C CYS A 107 1.07 -3.22 7.26
N PRO A 108 -0.25 -3.06 7.48
CA PRO A 108 -0.78 -1.93 8.25
C PRO A 108 -0.40 -2.05 9.73
N ASP A 109 -0.41 -0.93 10.46
CA ASP A 109 -0.11 -0.89 11.88
C ASP A 109 -1.27 -1.47 12.70
N LEU A 110 -1.17 -2.76 13.08
CA LEU A 110 -2.21 -3.46 13.85
C LEU A 110 -2.39 -2.90 15.28
N GLY A 111 -1.50 -2.03 15.75
CA GLY A 111 -1.69 -1.30 17.00
C GLY A 111 -2.78 -0.22 16.93
N THR A 112 -3.30 0.08 15.75
CA THR A 112 -4.45 1.00 15.55
C THR A 112 -5.79 0.35 15.82
N ILE A 113 -5.86 -0.99 15.89
CA ILE A 113 -7.09 -1.72 16.14
C ILE A 113 -7.60 -1.38 17.55
N GLU A 114 -8.77 -0.76 17.62
CA GLU A 114 -9.35 -0.20 18.86
C GLU A 114 -9.44 -1.25 19.98
N ARG A 115 -9.85 -2.47 19.61
CA ARG A 115 -10.10 -3.57 20.56
C ARG A 115 -8.82 -4.16 21.17
N VAL A 116 -7.65 -3.92 20.58
CA VAL A 116 -6.38 -4.45 21.10
C VAL A 116 -5.92 -3.57 22.26
N ARG A 117 -5.85 -4.14 23.47
CA ARG A 117 -5.42 -3.44 24.69
C ARG A 117 -3.92 -3.55 24.94
N GLN A 118 -3.38 -2.72 25.83
CA GLN A 118 -1.99 -2.87 26.28
C GLN A 118 -1.83 -4.14 27.13
N PRO A 119 -0.67 -4.84 27.05
CA PRO A 119 0.53 -4.52 26.27
C PRO A 119 0.51 -5.03 24.81
N LEU A 120 -0.51 -5.81 24.42
CA LEU A 120 -0.61 -6.42 23.09
C LEU A 120 -0.62 -5.38 21.97
N ARG A 121 -1.22 -4.21 22.20
CA ARG A 121 -1.23 -3.09 21.24
C ARG A 121 0.17 -2.67 20.85
N TRP A 122 1.07 -2.51 21.82
CA TRP A 122 2.46 -2.16 21.57
C TRP A 122 3.20 -3.25 20.81
N LEU A 123 2.98 -4.51 21.17
CA LEU A 123 3.59 -5.66 20.49
C LEU A 123 3.12 -5.76 19.03
N ALA A 124 1.82 -5.62 18.79
CA ALA A 124 1.21 -5.66 17.46
C ALA A 124 1.79 -4.55 16.57
N ARG A 125 1.83 -3.31 17.07
CA ARG A 125 2.44 -2.16 16.38
C ARG A 125 3.90 -2.41 16.02
N ARG A 126 4.68 -2.94 16.96
CA ARG A 126 6.10 -3.23 16.72
C ARG A 126 6.27 -4.30 15.65
N ALA A 127 5.52 -5.41 15.76
CA ALA A 127 5.60 -6.51 14.82
C ALA A 127 5.17 -6.10 13.41
N SER A 128 4.07 -5.36 13.28
CA SER A 128 3.58 -4.89 11.98
C SER A 128 4.55 -3.91 11.31
N ARG A 129 5.14 -2.97 12.05
CA ARG A 129 6.12 -2.02 11.49
C ARG A 129 7.41 -2.73 11.08
N GLN A 130 7.88 -3.70 11.87
CA GLN A 130 9.04 -4.52 11.51
C GLN A 130 8.77 -5.33 10.23
N LEU A 131 7.58 -5.92 10.11
CA LEU A 131 7.18 -6.63 8.90
C LEU A 131 7.10 -5.67 7.70
N ALA A 132 6.46 -4.51 7.85
CA ALA A 132 6.33 -3.51 6.78
C ALA A 132 7.69 -3.05 6.24
N ALA A 133 8.66 -2.75 7.13
CA ALA A 133 10.01 -2.40 6.71
C ALA A 133 10.68 -3.54 5.92
N ALA A 134 10.55 -4.79 6.40
CA ALA A 134 11.13 -5.93 5.74
C ALA A 134 10.45 -6.23 4.37
N GLN A 135 9.14 -6.00 4.26
CA GLN A 135 8.40 -6.08 2.99
C GLN A 135 8.87 -5.02 2.00
N THR A 136 9.14 -3.78 2.44
CA THR A 136 9.70 -2.72 1.58
C THR A 136 11.03 -3.14 0.99
N ILE A 137 11.97 -3.63 1.81
CA ILE A 137 13.27 -4.10 1.33
C ILE A 137 13.06 -5.22 0.30
N GLY A 138 12.32 -6.28 0.68
CA GLY A 138 12.15 -7.47 -0.14
C GLY A 138 11.37 -7.24 -1.44
N ALA A 139 10.47 -6.25 -1.51
CA ALA A 139 9.74 -5.92 -2.73
C ALA A 139 10.54 -5.01 -3.67
N VAL A 140 11.21 -3.99 -3.11
CA VAL A 140 12.02 -3.04 -3.89
C VAL A 140 13.21 -3.73 -4.55
N GLU A 141 13.88 -4.65 -3.85
CA GLU A 141 14.98 -5.44 -4.41
C GLU A 141 14.56 -6.32 -5.59
N GLN A 142 13.27 -6.66 -5.70
CA GLN A 142 12.73 -7.44 -6.80
C GLN A 142 12.10 -6.57 -7.90
N GLY A 143 12.29 -5.24 -7.84
CA GLY A 143 11.79 -4.29 -8.83
C GLY A 143 10.33 -3.86 -8.62
N GLY A 144 9.75 -4.14 -7.46
CA GLY A 144 8.44 -3.60 -7.08
C GLY A 144 8.54 -2.22 -6.42
N ARG A 145 7.40 -1.54 -6.30
CA ARG A 145 7.23 -0.34 -5.47
C ARG A 145 6.48 -0.70 -4.20
N THR A 146 6.72 0.01 -3.11
CA THR A 146 5.93 -0.16 -1.89
C THR A 146 5.32 1.14 -1.44
N VAL A 147 4.09 1.06 -0.94
CA VAL A 147 3.39 2.16 -0.29
C VAL A 147 3.15 1.75 1.15
N SER A 148 3.63 2.56 2.09
CA SER A 148 3.34 2.37 3.49
C SER A 148 1.85 2.62 3.74
N LEU A 149 1.13 1.54 4.05
CA LEU A 149 -0.22 1.63 4.59
C LEU A 149 -0.18 1.87 6.12
N GLY A 150 0.95 2.31 6.68
CA GLY A 150 1.09 2.59 8.12
C GLY A 150 -0.02 3.51 8.63
N ASP A 151 -0.59 3.18 9.80
CA ASP A 151 -1.83 3.75 10.36
C ASP A 151 -3.01 3.95 9.36
N LEU A 152 -2.95 3.35 8.16
CA LEU A 152 -3.79 3.50 6.96
C LEU A 152 -4.18 4.92 6.51
N LEU A 153 -4.20 5.96 7.37
CA LEU A 153 -4.43 7.41 7.16
C LEU A 153 -3.85 8.30 8.26
N GLY A 154 -2.64 8.00 8.73
CA GLY A 154 -1.94 8.88 9.67
C GLY A 154 -2.76 9.22 10.93
N PRO A 155 -2.66 10.44 11.49
CA PRO A 155 -3.40 10.84 12.69
C PRO A 155 -4.92 10.72 12.56
N GLU A 156 -5.49 10.76 11.34
CA GLU A 156 -6.94 10.74 11.11
C GLU A 156 -7.57 9.40 11.51
N PHE A 157 -6.92 8.25 11.27
CA PHE A 157 -7.42 6.95 11.76
C PHE A 157 -7.34 6.84 13.29
N ALA A 158 -6.31 7.42 13.91
CA ALA A 158 -6.19 7.46 15.35
C ALA A 158 -7.19 8.44 16.00
N GLN A 159 -7.59 9.49 15.27
CA GLN A 159 -8.56 10.50 15.70
C GLN A 159 -10.01 10.06 15.44
N ASN A 160 -10.27 9.37 14.33
CA ASN A 160 -11.60 8.95 13.87
C ASN A 160 -11.71 7.42 13.61
N PRO A 161 -11.36 6.55 14.58
CA PRO A 161 -11.37 5.09 14.37
C PRO A 161 -12.77 4.55 14.05
N ARG A 162 -13.83 5.21 14.52
CA ARG A 162 -15.23 4.80 14.32
C ARG A 162 -15.76 5.00 12.90
N GLU A 163 -15.15 5.92 12.15
CA GLU A 163 -15.56 6.22 10.77
C GLU A 163 -14.80 5.34 9.77
N LEU A 164 -13.57 4.99 10.13
CA LEU A 164 -12.61 4.39 9.22
C LEU A 164 -12.46 2.86 9.39
N PHE A 165 -12.97 2.29 10.48
CA PHE A 165 -13.18 0.84 10.64
C PHE A 165 -14.65 0.46 10.41
N GLY A 166 -14.85 -0.72 9.85
CA GLY A 166 -16.15 -1.35 9.76
C GLY A 166 -16.69 -1.78 11.13
N PRO A 167 -17.91 -2.33 11.18
CA PRO A 167 -18.57 -2.71 12.43
C PRO A 167 -17.81 -3.79 13.24
N ASP A 168 -16.93 -4.55 12.60
CA ASP A 168 -16.07 -5.53 13.26
C ASP A 168 -14.88 -4.90 14.02
N ASN A 169 -14.65 -3.59 13.86
CA ASN A 169 -13.54 -2.83 14.43
C ASN A 169 -12.16 -3.41 14.05
N TYR A 170 -12.08 -4.06 12.88
CA TYR A 170 -10.88 -4.71 12.40
C TYR A 170 -10.62 -4.38 10.92
N HIS A 171 -11.63 -4.57 10.06
CA HIS A 171 -11.49 -4.27 8.63
C HIS A 171 -11.80 -2.79 8.35
N PRO A 172 -11.18 -2.19 7.32
CA PRO A 172 -11.51 -0.83 6.92
C PRO A 172 -13.00 -0.68 6.56
N SER A 173 -13.58 0.47 6.87
CA SER A 173 -14.87 0.90 6.34
C SER A 173 -14.76 1.22 4.85
N ALA A 174 -15.88 1.57 4.21
CA ALA A 174 -15.84 2.08 2.83
C ALA A 174 -14.93 3.31 2.68
N GLU A 175 -14.91 4.20 3.68
CA GLU A 175 -14.03 5.37 3.71
C GLU A 175 -12.58 4.97 4.00
N GLY A 176 -12.35 4.02 4.90
CA GLY A 176 -11.03 3.43 5.13
C GLY A 176 -10.43 2.85 3.84
N TYR A 177 -11.20 2.09 3.06
CA TYR A 177 -10.76 1.56 1.77
C TYR A 177 -10.57 2.65 0.71
N ALA A 178 -11.47 3.64 0.63
CA ALA A 178 -11.31 4.79 -0.27
C ALA A 178 -9.96 5.46 -0.05
N THR A 179 -9.60 5.64 1.22
CA THR A 179 -8.42 6.42 1.53
C THR A 179 -7.13 5.59 1.43
N ALA A 180 -7.18 4.28 1.72
CA ALA A 180 -6.12 3.35 1.36
C ALA A 180 -5.84 3.33 -0.16
N ALA A 181 -6.91 3.28 -0.96
CA ALA A 181 -6.81 3.31 -2.42
C ALA A 181 -6.19 4.63 -2.90
N MET A 182 -6.59 5.78 -2.33
CA MET A 182 -6.02 7.08 -2.68
C MET A 182 -4.54 7.24 -2.29
N ALA A 183 -4.07 6.53 -1.26
CA ALA A 183 -2.64 6.50 -0.91
C ALA A 183 -1.82 5.67 -1.91
N VAL A 184 -2.40 4.59 -2.45
CA VAL A 184 -1.73 3.66 -3.38
C VAL A 184 -1.79 4.14 -4.84
N LEU A 185 -2.87 4.83 -5.22
CA LEU A 185 -3.15 5.23 -6.61
C LEU A 185 -2.00 6.01 -7.28
N PRO A 186 -1.36 7.02 -6.63
CA PRO A 186 -0.24 7.74 -7.25
C PRO A 186 0.92 6.83 -7.63
N SER A 187 1.24 5.83 -6.81
CA SER A 187 2.32 4.87 -7.08
C SER A 187 1.94 3.89 -8.19
N VAL A 188 0.66 3.53 -8.31
CA VAL A 188 0.12 2.75 -9.43
C VAL A 188 0.25 3.54 -10.74
N CYS A 189 -0.15 4.80 -10.76
CA CYS A 189 -0.02 5.66 -11.94
C CYS A 189 1.46 5.87 -12.32
N ALA A 190 2.33 6.11 -11.33
CA ALA A 190 3.76 6.28 -11.57
C ALA A 190 4.45 5.00 -12.07
N ALA A 191 4.03 3.82 -11.61
CA ALA A 191 4.54 2.55 -12.12
C ALA A 191 4.19 2.35 -13.61
N LEU A 192 3.02 2.81 -14.03
CA LEU A 192 2.56 2.76 -15.42
C LEU A 192 3.01 3.93 -16.28
N GLY A 193 3.82 4.86 -15.76
CA GLY A 193 4.28 6.04 -16.50
C GLY A 193 3.17 7.05 -16.83
N LEU A 194 2.08 7.06 -16.07
CA LEU A 194 0.92 7.95 -16.27
C LEU A 194 1.00 9.26 -15.47
N TRP A 195 2.10 9.49 -14.77
CA TRP A 195 2.30 10.67 -13.92
C TRP A 195 3.31 11.63 -14.55
N PRO A 196 3.14 12.97 -14.47
CA PRO A 196 4.06 13.92 -15.09
C PRO A 196 5.50 13.76 -14.59
N ALA A 197 6.47 13.80 -15.51
CA ALA A 197 7.89 13.63 -15.22
C ALA A 197 8.46 14.69 -14.25
N GLU A 198 7.87 15.89 -14.18
CA GLU A 198 8.30 16.91 -13.19
C GLU A 198 8.01 16.50 -11.75
N GLU A 199 6.94 15.73 -11.50
CA GLU A 199 6.61 15.17 -10.19
C GLU A 199 7.40 13.88 -9.88
N GLU A 200 8.31 13.47 -10.78
CA GLU A 200 9.24 12.38 -10.52
C GLU A 200 10.45 12.81 -9.66
N HIS A 201 10.81 14.09 -9.66
CA HIS A 201 11.93 14.63 -8.89
C HIS A 201 11.60 14.70 -7.39
N PRO A 202 12.51 14.25 -6.50
CA PRO A 202 12.29 14.33 -5.06
C PRO A 202 12.23 15.79 -4.59
N ASP A 203 11.16 16.14 -3.89
CA ASP A 203 11.02 17.43 -3.22
C ASP A 203 11.69 17.39 -1.83
N ALA A 204 12.85 18.05 -1.71
CA ALA A 204 13.60 18.14 -0.46
C ALA A 204 12.78 18.78 0.68
N LEU A 205 11.84 19.69 0.37
CA LEU A 205 10.94 20.31 1.37
C LEU A 205 9.96 19.29 1.96
N ARG A 206 9.64 18.24 1.21
CA ARG A 206 8.81 17.11 1.68
C ARG A 206 9.64 15.98 2.29
N ARG A 207 10.94 16.19 2.52
CA ARG A 207 11.89 15.15 2.97
C ARG A 207 11.88 13.93 2.04
N GLU A 208 11.69 14.17 0.75
CA GLU A 208 11.86 13.16 -0.29
C GLU A 208 13.33 13.11 -0.70
N GLY A 209 13.79 11.95 -1.15
CA GLY A 209 15.17 11.83 -1.56
C GLY A 209 15.63 10.40 -1.77
N PHE A 210 16.89 10.29 -2.18
CA PHE A 210 17.56 9.01 -2.35
C PHE A 210 18.18 8.59 -1.02
N LEU A 211 17.77 7.42 -0.54
CA LEU A 211 18.26 6.83 0.71
C LEU A 211 18.70 5.39 0.45
N PRO A 212 19.61 4.83 1.25
CA PRO A 212 19.81 3.38 1.29
C PRO A 212 18.47 2.68 1.55
N VAL A 213 18.18 1.59 0.83
CA VAL A 213 16.86 0.90 0.89
C VAL A 213 16.45 0.59 2.34
N ALA A 214 17.36 0.12 3.18
CA ALA A 214 17.07 -0.18 4.58
C ALA A 214 16.63 1.05 5.40
N ARG A 215 17.20 2.23 5.12
CA ARG A 215 16.81 3.49 5.78
C ARG A 215 15.47 3.99 5.24
N ALA A 216 15.27 3.95 3.91
CA ALA A 216 13.98 4.27 3.31
C ALA A 216 12.85 3.39 3.87
N ALA A 217 13.11 2.10 4.05
CA ALA A 217 12.17 1.14 4.62
C ALA A 217 11.83 1.45 6.09
N ALA A 218 12.82 1.78 6.92
CA ALA A 218 12.60 2.15 8.31
C ALA A 218 11.78 3.44 8.46
N GLU A 219 12.06 4.44 7.62
CA GLU A 219 11.31 5.70 7.57
C GLU A 219 9.87 5.46 7.08
N ALA A 220 9.70 4.70 5.98
CA ALA A 220 8.38 4.38 5.43
C ALA A 220 7.52 3.57 6.42
N ALA A 221 8.10 2.61 7.16
CA ALA A 221 7.37 1.83 8.16
C ALA A 221 6.86 2.67 9.34
N SER A 222 7.39 3.88 9.53
CA SER A 222 6.97 4.81 10.58
C SER A 222 6.04 5.92 10.07
N GLU A 223 5.90 6.08 8.74
CA GLU A 223 5.18 7.18 8.12
C GLU A 223 4.23 6.72 6.99
N ALA A 224 2.93 6.86 7.26
CA ALA A 224 1.83 6.55 6.33
C ALA A 224 1.97 7.26 4.97
N GLY A 225 1.57 6.58 3.88
CA GLY A 225 1.55 7.15 2.53
C GLY A 225 2.95 7.41 1.93
N THR A 226 4.00 6.90 2.58
CA THR A 226 5.36 6.96 2.07
C THR A 226 5.54 5.90 1.00
N GLU A 227 5.86 6.34 -0.22
CA GLU A 227 6.23 5.46 -1.34
C GLU A 227 7.73 5.23 -1.33
N VAL A 228 8.14 3.99 -1.57
CA VAL A 228 9.54 3.61 -1.77
C VAL A 228 9.64 2.84 -3.08
N ALA A 229 10.51 3.30 -3.98
CA ALA A 229 10.82 2.66 -5.25
C ALA A 229 12.34 2.53 -5.42
N ALA A 230 12.80 1.55 -6.20
CA ALA A 230 14.23 1.43 -6.51
C ALA A 230 14.74 2.66 -7.26
N ALA A 231 15.96 3.11 -6.96
CA ALA A 231 16.57 4.28 -7.59
C ALA A 231 17.92 3.93 -8.20
N MET A 232 17.98 3.82 -9.54
CA MET A 232 19.18 3.59 -10.37
C MET A 232 20.09 2.42 -9.91
N PRO A 233 21.08 1.95 -10.71
CA PRO A 233 21.80 0.74 -10.35
C PRO A 233 22.65 0.96 -9.09
N THR A 234 22.61 -0.03 -8.19
CA THR A 234 23.42 -0.19 -6.97
C THR A 234 24.80 0.45 -7.07
N GLY A 235 25.03 1.54 -6.32
CA GLY A 235 26.37 2.08 -6.10
C GLY A 235 27.19 1.21 -5.12
N PRO A 236 28.48 1.50 -4.90
CA PRO A 236 29.38 0.72 -4.04
C PRO A 236 28.99 0.65 -2.55
N ARG A 237 27.90 1.32 -2.15
CA ARG A 237 27.35 1.34 -0.79
C ARG A 237 26.01 0.61 -0.64
N GLY A 238 25.59 -0.17 -1.65
CA GLY A 238 24.34 -0.95 -1.65
C GLY A 238 23.23 -0.35 -2.51
N ALA A 239 22.05 -0.99 -2.48
CA ALA A 239 20.87 -0.53 -3.22
C ALA A 239 20.31 0.79 -2.65
N TRP A 240 19.99 1.71 -3.55
CA TRP A 240 19.36 2.99 -3.23
C TRP A 240 17.88 2.93 -3.59
N ALA A 241 17.07 3.63 -2.80
CA ALA A 241 15.65 3.81 -3.04
C ALA A 241 15.29 5.30 -3.06
N LEU A 242 14.35 5.63 -3.92
CA LEU A 242 13.66 6.91 -3.91
C LEU A 242 12.52 6.82 -2.89
N LEU A 243 12.59 7.66 -1.86
CA LEU A 243 11.53 7.83 -0.87
C LEU A 243 10.69 9.06 -1.25
N LYS A 244 9.38 8.87 -1.41
CA LYS A 244 8.41 9.95 -1.70
C LYS A 244 7.33 10.03 -0.63
N ARG A 245 6.90 11.26 -0.30
CA ARG A 245 5.88 11.51 0.71
C ARG A 245 4.67 12.12 0.03
N ARG A 246 3.73 11.26 -0.38
CA ARG A 246 2.49 11.70 -1.04
C ARG A 246 1.47 12.17 0.01
N ARG A 247 1.76 13.29 0.70
CA ARG A 247 0.77 13.95 1.57
C ARG A 247 -0.29 14.63 0.70
N ARG A 248 -1.57 14.39 1.03
CA ARG A 248 -2.68 15.18 0.51
C ARG A 248 -2.46 16.65 0.87
N ARG A 249 -2.38 17.54 -0.11
CA ARG A 249 -2.59 18.97 0.12
C ARG A 249 -4.07 19.13 0.44
N ARG A 250 -4.41 19.54 1.67
CA ARG A 250 -5.78 19.99 1.98
C ARG A 250 -6.10 21.10 0.98
N VAL A 251 -7.14 20.92 0.18
CA VAL A 251 -7.86 22.07 -0.36
C VAL A 251 -8.46 22.71 0.88
N SER A 252 -7.96 23.87 1.28
CA SER A 252 -8.65 24.67 2.29
C SER A 252 -10.06 24.88 1.74
N GLU A 253 -11.09 24.45 2.48
CA GLU A 253 -12.40 25.05 2.27
C GLU A 253 -12.18 26.55 2.36
N ALA A 254 -12.50 27.27 1.27
CA ALA A 254 -12.63 28.70 1.35
C ALA A 254 -13.73 28.96 2.38
N GLU A 255 -13.39 29.68 3.44
CA GLU A 255 -14.37 30.16 4.41
C GLU A 255 -15.54 30.80 3.62
N PRO A 256 -16.81 30.44 3.93
CA PRO A 256 -17.92 31.14 3.32
C PRO A 256 -17.82 32.60 3.72
N SER A 257 -17.56 33.46 2.72
CA SER A 257 -17.57 34.91 2.90
C SER A 257 -18.91 35.31 3.50
N SER A 258 -18.89 35.73 4.77
CA SER A 258 -20.04 36.30 5.46
C SER A 258 -20.68 37.39 4.58
N PRO A 259 -21.98 37.32 4.27
CA PRO A 259 -22.61 38.39 3.51
C PRO A 259 -22.56 39.67 4.34
N SER A 260 -21.93 40.70 3.77
CA SER A 260 -21.97 42.05 4.32
C SER A 260 -23.44 42.49 4.37
N GLY A 261 -23.93 42.76 5.58
CA GLY A 261 -25.27 43.30 5.79
C GLY A 261 -25.44 44.66 5.12
N VAL A 262 -26.62 44.84 4.54
CA VAL A 262 -27.21 46.14 4.19
C VAL A 262 -28.49 46.28 5.01
#